data_AF-A0A966JVR7-F1
#
_entry.id   AF-A0A966JVR7-F1
#
_cell.length_a   1.000
_cell.length_b   1.000
_cell.length_c   1.000
_cell.angle_alpha   90.00
_cell.angle_beta   90.00
_cell.angle_gamma   90.00
#
_symmetry.space_group_name_H-M   'P 1'
#
loop_
_entity.id
_entity.type
_entity.pdbx_description
1 polymer ?
#
loop_
_entity_poly.entity_id
_entity_poly.type
_entity_poly.pdbx_seq_one_letter_code
_entity_poly.pdbx_strand_id
1 'polypeptide(L)'
;TSPDGRSPVRQRDEISARVQLFTDVQEKLLAKQLFPALAKHGVHVVRWGRLGKRAKEALSLDFENRIFPILTPLAVDPSHPFPYISNLALNLAVIARDPETLEERFARVKVPRNFPRFIAVPDSKDFILLDDLIEAHLDRLFPGMEIVTVSRFRVTRNADLSLDDEDAEDLLAAVEMELRRRRFGRAVRLEVEPTQLAVDEARDDGLKVPNGN
;
A
#
# COMPACT_ATOMS: atom_id res chain seq x y z
N THR A 1 -13.82 4.35 34.59
CA THR A 1 -12.58 5.14 34.62
C THR A 1 -11.44 4.21 34.98
N SER A 2 -10.31 4.32 34.29
CA SER A 2 -9.12 3.50 34.57
C SER A 2 -8.47 3.90 35.91
N PRO A 3 -7.58 3.08 36.49
CA PRO A 3 -6.93 3.34 37.79
C PRO A 3 -6.13 4.66 37.86
N ASP A 4 -5.83 5.26 36.70
CA ASP A 4 -5.13 6.52 36.53
C ASP A 4 -6.07 7.74 36.35
N GLY A 5 -7.39 7.56 36.51
CA GLY A 5 -8.38 8.64 36.47
C GLY A 5 -8.67 9.19 35.06
N ARG A 6 -8.12 8.60 33.99
CA ARG A 6 -8.34 9.06 32.62
C ARG A 6 -9.67 8.54 32.04
N SER A 7 -10.25 9.33 31.14
CA SER A 7 -11.32 8.83 30.26
C SER A 7 -10.72 8.04 29.10
N PRO A 8 -11.44 7.06 28.52
CA PRO A 8 -10.95 6.29 27.37
C PRO A 8 -10.55 7.18 26.18
N VAL A 9 -11.31 8.26 25.93
CA VAL A 9 -11.01 9.23 24.87
C VAL A 9 -9.69 9.93 25.13
N ARG A 10 -9.51 10.46 26.35
CA ARG A 10 -8.27 11.14 26.74
C ARG A 10 -7.06 10.21 26.65
N GLN A 11 -7.19 8.97 27.12
CA GLN A 11 -6.10 7.99 27.04
C GLN A 11 -5.74 7.67 25.57
N ARG A 12 -6.74 7.49 24.69
CA ARG A 12 -6.52 7.29 23.25
C ARG A 12 -5.79 8.47 22.62
N ASP A 13 -6.19 9.70 22.93
CA ASP A 13 -5.60 10.90 22.34
C ASP A 13 -4.15 11.09 22.79
N GLU A 14 -3.85 10.83 24.07
CA GLU A 14 -2.49 10.83 24.61
C GLU A 14 -1.61 9.74 23.95
N ILE A 15 -2.14 8.53 23.72
CA ILE A 15 -1.45 7.46 22.99
C ILE A 15 -1.18 7.88 21.54
N SER A 16 -2.19 8.43 20.85
CA SER A 16 -2.07 8.87 19.46
C SER A 16 -0.97 9.91 19.29
N ALA A 17 -0.94 10.94 20.13
CA ALA A 17 0.09 11.97 20.11
C ALA A 17 1.50 11.40 20.35
N ARG A 18 1.62 10.40 21.24
CA ARG A 18 2.91 9.74 21.51
C ARG A 18 3.37 8.87 20.34
N VAL A 19 2.45 8.16 19.70
CA VAL A 19 2.75 7.35 18.51
C VAL A 19 3.20 8.24 17.35
N GLN A 20 2.50 9.34 17.09
CA GLN A 20 2.89 10.31 16.04
C GLN A 20 4.31 10.85 16.28
N LEU A 21 4.64 11.23 17.53
CA LEU A 21 5.99 11.66 17.89
C LEU A 21 7.04 10.57 17.58
N PHE A 22 6.75 9.30 17.87
CA PHE A 22 7.68 8.21 17.60
C PHE A 22 7.84 7.94 16.10
N THR A 23 6.76 8.00 15.33
CA THR A 23 6.81 7.91 13.86
C THR A 23 7.67 9.01 13.28
N ASP A 24 7.47 10.27 13.70
CA ASP A 24 8.27 11.41 13.24
C ASP A 24 9.77 11.24 13.54
N VAL A 25 10.09 10.73 14.73
CA VAL A 25 11.48 10.45 15.12
C VAL A 25 12.07 9.36 14.23
N GLN A 26 11.33 8.26 14.03
CA GLN A 26 11.76 7.16 13.18
C GLN A 26 12.03 7.63 11.73
N GLU A 27 11.13 8.41 11.15
CA GLU A 27 11.29 8.94 9.79
C GLU A 27 12.50 9.88 9.68
N LYS A 28 12.67 10.78 10.67
CA LYS A 28 13.84 11.67 10.71
C LYS A 28 15.14 10.89 10.84
N LEU A 29 15.20 9.86 11.68
CA LEU A 29 16.38 9.01 11.81
C LEU A 29 16.69 8.28 10.50
N LEU A 30 15.67 7.70 9.87
CA LEU A 30 15.83 7.00 8.60
C LEU A 30 16.35 7.92 7.50
N ALA A 31 15.67 9.05 7.29
CA ALA A 31 15.97 9.97 6.19
C ALA A 31 17.24 10.80 6.41
N LYS A 32 17.51 11.24 7.65
CA LYS A 32 18.61 12.19 7.94
C LYS A 32 19.87 11.54 8.50
N GLN A 33 19.81 10.28 8.93
CA GLN A 33 20.97 9.60 9.50
C GLN A 33 21.28 8.28 8.78
N LEU A 34 20.31 7.35 8.72
CA LEU A 34 20.57 6.00 8.19
C LEU A 34 20.84 6.00 6.69
N PHE A 35 19.95 6.57 5.87
CA PHE A 35 20.20 6.62 4.42
C PHE A 35 21.47 7.42 4.06
N PRO A 36 21.76 8.59 4.66
CA PRO A 36 23.04 9.25 4.44
C PRO A 36 24.26 8.43 4.88
N ALA A 37 24.17 7.67 5.99
CA ALA A 37 25.26 6.82 6.43
C ALA A 37 25.49 5.63 5.47
N LEU A 38 24.42 5.01 4.97
CA LEU A 38 24.49 3.96 3.96
C LEU A 38 25.08 4.47 2.64
N ALA A 39 24.69 5.68 2.22
CA ALA A 39 25.19 6.31 1.01
C ALA A 39 26.72 6.53 1.06
N LYS A 40 27.30 6.84 2.23
CA LYS A 40 28.76 6.92 2.41
C LYS A 40 29.48 5.59 2.14
N HIS A 41 28.78 4.47 2.22
CA HIS A 41 29.28 3.13 1.89
C HIS A 41 28.84 2.66 0.48
N GLY A 42 28.25 3.56 -0.31
CA GLY A 42 27.79 3.30 -1.68
C GLY A 42 26.48 2.54 -1.76
N VAL A 43 25.69 2.45 -0.68
CA VAL A 43 24.38 1.79 -0.66
C VAL A 43 23.29 2.85 -0.70
N HIS A 44 22.45 2.83 -1.73
CA HIS A 44 21.34 3.79 -1.87
C HIS A 44 20.01 3.09 -2.07
N VAL A 45 18.93 3.71 -1.60
CA VAL A 45 17.57 3.38 -2.05
C VAL A 45 17.20 4.41 -3.10
N VAL A 46 17.02 3.98 -4.35
CA VAL A 46 16.84 4.85 -5.50
C VAL A 46 15.46 4.67 -6.13
N ARG A 47 14.93 5.75 -6.70
CA ARG A 47 13.68 5.74 -7.48
C ARG A 47 13.94 5.22 -8.89
N TRP A 48 12.93 4.63 -9.51
CA TRP A 48 12.98 4.13 -10.90
C TRP A 48 13.60 5.12 -11.89
N GLY A 49 13.21 6.40 -11.81
CA GLY A 49 13.71 7.46 -12.69
C GLY A 49 15.21 7.72 -12.62
N ARG A 50 15.90 7.30 -11.55
CA ARG A 50 17.35 7.46 -11.36
C ARG A 50 18.17 6.27 -11.91
N LEU A 51 17.50 5.19 -12.29
CA LEU A 51 18.17 4.00 -12.82
C LEU A 51 18.64 4.21 -14.25
N GLY A 52 19.83 3.68 -14.56
CA GLY A 52 20.34 3.60 -15.93
C GLY A 52 19.59 2.57 -16.77
N LYS A 53 19.73 2.66 -18.10
CA LYS A 53 19.01 1.81 -19.06
C LYS A 53 19.14 0.31 -18.79
N ARG A 54 20.37 -0.18 -18.58
CA ARG A 54 20.65 -1.61 -18.30
C ARG A 54 19.97 -2.10 -17.02
N ALA A 55 19.97 -1.28 -15.96
CA ALA A 55 19.31 -1.62 -14.72
C ALA A 55 17.79 -1.69 -14.88
N LYS A 56 17.20 -0.73 -15.62
CA LYS A 56 15.77 -0.75 -15.96
C LYS A 56 15.40 -1.99 -16.74
N GLU A 57 16.12 -2.32 -17.82
CA GLU A 57 15.87 -3.51 -18.63
C GLU A 57 15.90 -4.80 -17.79
N ALA A 58 16.90 -4.95 -16.92
CA ALA A 58 17.00 -6.12 -16.06
C ALA A 58 15.87 -6.21 -15.02
N LEU A 59 15.50 -5.10 -14.39
CA LEU A 59 14.41 -5.07 -13.42
C LEU A 59 13.02 -5.21 -14.06
N SER A 60 12.83 -4.67 -15.28
CA SER A 60 11.62 -4.91 -16.06
C SER A 60 11.48 -6.39 -16.41
N LEU A 61 12.56 -7.06 -16.80
CA LEU A 61 12.54 -8.50 -17.06
C LEU A 61 12.21 -9.31 -15.79
N ASP A 62 12.76 -8.93 -14.63
CA ASP A 62 12.42 -9.56 -13.34
C ASP A 62 10.93 -9.34 -12.99
N PHE A 63 10.44 -8.11 -13.19
CA PHE A 63 9.04 -7.76 -13.00
C PHE A 63 8.12 -8.64 -13.86
N GLU A 64 8.32 -8.68 -15.17
CA GLU A 64 7.48 -9.44 -16.11
C GLU A 64 7.44 -10.94 -15.77
N ASN A 65 8.59 -11.52 -15.43
CA ASN A 65 8.69 -12.97 -15.25
C ASN A 65 8.23 -13.46 -13.88
N ARG A 66 8.32 -12.63 -12.84
CA ARG A 66 8.14 -13.09 -11.44
C ARG A 66 7.08 -12.30 -10.68
N ILE A 67 7.02 -10.99 -10.87
CA ILE A 67 6.15 -10.12 -10.07
C ILE A 67 4.79 -9.96 -10.76
N PHE A 68 4.78 -9.58 -12.03
CA PHE A 68 3.56 -9.36 -12.81
C PHE A 68 2.55 -10.52 -12.74
N PRO A 69 2.94 -11.81 -12.86
CA PRO A 69 1.98 -12.92 -12.90
C PRO A 69 1.15 -13.11 -11.62
N ILE A 70 1.56 -12.51 -10.50
CA ILE A 70 0.85 -12.60 -9.21
C ILE A 70 0.14 -11.29 -8.83
N LEU A 71 0.22 -10.27 -9.69
CA LEU A 71 -0.46 -9.00 -9.45
C LEU A 71 -1.85 -9.04 -10.08
N THR A 72 -2.87 -8.95 -9.24
CA THR A 72 -4.26 -8.79 -9.68
C THR A 72 -4.73 -7.38 -9.33
N PRO A 73 -4.89 -6.48 -10.33
CA PRO A 73 -5.53 -5.19 -10.11
C PRO A 73 -7.02 -5.41 -9.83
N LEU A 74 -7.53 -4.79 -8.76
CA LEU A 74 -8.96 -4.85 -8.43
C LEU A 74 -9.58 -3.49 -8.71
N ALA A 75 -10.33 -3.38 -9.80
CA ALA A 75 -11.14 -2.21 -10.11
C ALA A 75 -12.29 -2.09 -9.09
N VAL A 76 -12.67 -0.86 -8.76
CA VAL A 76 -13.83 -0.56 -7.93
C VAL A 76 -14.84 0.21 -8.75
N ASP A 77 -16.06 -0.31 -8.80
CA ASP A 77 -17.20 0.29 -9.49
C ASP A 77 -18.52 -0.18 -8.85
N PRO A 78 -19.70 0.34 -9.24
CA PRO A 78 -20.97 -0.07 -8.64
C PRO A 78 -21.29 -1.57 -8.71
N SER A 79 -20.71 -2.29 -9.67
CA SER A 79 -20.84 -3.75 -9.82
C SER A 79 -19.74 -4.51 -9.07
N HIS A 80 -18.60 -3.86 -8.81
CA HIS A 80 -17.44 -4.40 -8.10
C HIS A 80 -17.13 -3.54 -6.87
N PRO A 81 -17.78 -3.79 -5.70
CA PRO A 81 -17.63 -2.95 -4.53
C PRO A 81 -16.21 -3.01 -3.96
N PHE A 82 -15.85 -1.97 -3.20
CA PHE A 82 -14.50 -1.83 -2.63
C PHE A 82 -14.03 -3.10 -1.90
N PRO A 83 -12.87 -3.68 -2.26
CA PRO A 83 -12.46 -4.98 -1.76
C PRO A 83 -11.99 -4.92 -0.30
N TYR A 84 -12.00 -6.08 0.38
CA TYR A 84 -11.39 -6.18 1.69
C TYR A 84 -9.88 -5.92 1.62
N ILE A 85 -9.41 -4.94 2.40
CA ILE A 85 -7.97 -4.64 2.53
C ILE A 85 -7.37 -5.41 3.71
N SER A 86 -6.42 -6.30 3.41
CA SER A 86 -5.65 -7.07 4.38
C SER A 86 -4.92 -6.17 5.38
N ASN A 87 -4.90 -6.57 6.65
CA ASN A 87 -4.29 -5.79 7.72
C ASN A 87 -2.79 -5.53 7.45
N LEU A 88 -2.37 -4.28 7.56
CA LEU A 88 -1.00 -3.79 7.33
C LEU A 88 -0.44 -4.08 5.93
N ALA A 89 -1.25 -4.54 4.96
CA ALA A 89 -0.77 -4.73 3.59
C ALA A 89 -0.52 -3.36 2.95
N LEU A 90 0.59 -3.24 2.22
CA LEU A 90 0.84 -2.08 1.39
C LEU A 90 0.06 -2.25 0.09
N ASN A 91 -0.62 -1.19 -0.33
CA ASN A 91 -1.42 -1.17 -1.54
C ASN A 91 -1.11 0.11 -2.33
N LEU A 92 -1.28 0.04 -3.64
CA LEU A 92 -1.33 1.17 -4.54
C LEU A 92 -2.80 1.44 -4.87
N ALA A 93 -3.24 2.67 -4.59
CA ALA A 93 -4.46 3.26 -5.11
C ALA A 93 -4.11 3.90 -6.45
N VAL A 94 -4.73 3.42 -7.53
CA VAL A 94 -4.44 3.84 -8.90
C VAL A 94 -5.70 4.45 -9.49
N ILE A 95 -5.60 5.68 -9.97
CA ILE A 95 -6.63 6.28 -10.83
C ILE A 95 -6.18 6.10 -12.26
N ALA A 96 -6.93 5.30 -13.01
CA ALA A 96 -6.69 5.01 -14.41
C ALA A 96 -7.79 5.66 -15.25
N ARG A 97 -7.41 6.39 -16.29
CA ARG A 97 -8.32 7.10 -17.20
C ARG A 97 -8.35 6.44 -18.56
N ASP A 98 -9.54 6.23 -19.09
CA ASP A 98 -9.73 5.88 -20.49
C ASP A 98 -9.42 7.11 -21.35
N PRO A 99 -8.44 7.07 -22.28
CA PRO A 99 -8.04 8.24 -23.05
C PRO A 99 -9.07 8.67 -24.10
N GLU A 100 -10.03 7.80 -24.47
CA GLU A 100 -11.08 8.12 -25.44
C GLU A 100 -12.31 8.73 -24.76
N THR A 101 -12.76 8.12 -23.65
CA THR A 101 -13.98 8.55 -22.94
C THR A 101 -13.71 9.56 -21.82
N LEU A 102 -12.45 9.69 -21.40
CA LEU A 102 -12.01 10.45 -20.22
C LEU A 102 -12.60 9.94 -18.90
N GLU A 103 -13.20 8.75 -18.89
CA GLU A 103 -13.72 8.12 -17.68
C GLU A 103 -12.55 7.70 -16.78
N GLU A 104 -12.56 8.17 -15.53
CA GLU A 104 -11.59 7.78 -14.51
C GLU A 104 -12.15 6.64 -13.68
N ARG A 105 -11.30 5.64 -13.41
CA ARG A 105 -11.65 4.48 -12.60
C ARG A 105 -10.60 4.24 -11.53
N PHE A 106 -11.07 4.00 -10.32
CA PHE A 106 -10.23 3.58 -9.22
C PHE A 106 -9.89 2.09 -9.34
N ALA A 107 -8.63 1.76 -9.08
CA ALA A 107 -8.18 0.39 -8.92
C ALA A 107 -7.17 0.24 -7.79
N ARG A 108 -7.22 -0.92 -7.13
CA ARG A 108 -6.30 -1.29 -6.05
C ARG A 108 -5.33 -2.37 -6.52
N VAL A 109 -4.04 -2.10 -6.40
CA VAL A 109 -2.99 -3.11 -6.57
C VAL A 109 -2.37 -3.43 -5.20
N LYS A 110 -2.47 -4.68 -4.74
CA LYS A 110 -1.83 -5.11 -3.49
C LYS A 110 -0.35 -5.36 -3.75
N VAL A 111 0.52 -4.78 -2.94
CA VAL A 111 1.96 -5.06 -3.01
C VAL A 111 2.20 -6.42 -2.35
N PRO A 112 2.74 -7.40 -3.09
CA PRO A 112 2.87 -8.77 -2.60
C PRO A 112 3.96 -8.87 -1.52
N ARG A 113 3.72 -9.70 -0.49
CA ARG A 113 4.61 -9.85 0.67
C ARG A 113 5.64 -10.97 0.53
N ASN A 114 5.41 -11.89 -0.40
CA ASN A 114 6.34 -12.98 -0.75
C ASN A 114 7.58 -12.49 -1.51
N PHE A 115 7.65 -11.20 -1.88
CA PHE A 115 8.83 -10.57 -2.45
C PHE A 115 9.55 -9.67 -1.45
N PRO A 116 10.90 -9.57 -1.52
CA PRO A 116 11.65 -8.61 -0.73
C PRO A 116 11.17 -7.17 -0.99
N ARG A 117 11.00 -6.37 0.05
CA ARG A 117 10.62 -4.95 -0.11
C ARG A 117 11.71 -4.13 -0.81
N PHE A 118 12.97 -4.45 -0.59
CA PHE A 118 14.12 -3.85 -1.25
C PHE A 118 14.64 -4.80 -2.31
N ILE A 119 14.46 -4.43 -3.58
CA ILE A 119 14.94 -5.19 -4.73
C ILE A 119 16.33 -4.66 -5.10
N ALA A 120 17.33 -5.54 -5.11
CA ALA A 120 18.69 -5.17 -5.47
C ALA A 120 18.77 -4.76 -6.94
N VAL A 121 19.45 -3.64 -7.22
CA VAL A 121 19.70 -3.16 -8.57
C VAL A 121 20.94 -3.87 -9.12
N PRO A 122 20.85 -4.58 -10.26
CA PRO A 122 21.98 -5.34 -10.82
C PRO A 122 23.24 -4.50 -11.04
N ASP A 123 24.40 -5.14 -10.88
CA ASP A 123 25.72 -4.52 -11.06
C ASP A 123 25.98 -3.30 -10.14
N SER A 124 25.22 -3.14 -9.06
CA SER A 124 25.33 -2.03 -8.10
C SER A 124 25.06 -2.49 -6.65
N LYS A 125 25.25 -1.57 -5.69
CA LYS A 125 24.84 -1.77 -4.29
C LYS A 125 23.52 -1.04 -3.96
N ASP A 126 22.84 -0.56 -4.99
CA ASP A 126 21.61 0.19 -4.85
C ASP A 126 20.41 -0.75 -4.77
N PHE A 127 19.32 -0.24 -4.20
CA PHE A 127 18.06 -0.93 -4.06
C PHE A 127 16.92 -0.06 -4.58
N ILE A 128 15.90 -0.66 -5.18
CA ILE A 128 14.62 -0.03 -5.46
C ILE A 128 13.54 -0.65 -4.56
N LEU A 129 12.53 0.12 -4.17
CA LEU A 129 11.38 -0.42 -3.46
C LEU A 129 10.52 -1.25 -4.40
N LEU A 130 9.97 -2.36 -3.91
CA LEU A 130 9.07 -3.21 -4.69
C LEU A 130 7.85 -2.41 -5.20
N ASP A 131 7.27 -1.57 -4.36
CA ASP A 131 6.16 -0.70 -4.73
C ASP A 131 6.54 0.33 -5.82
N ASP A 132 7.78 0.83 -5.83
CA ASP A 132 8.28 1.71 -6.90
C ASP A 132 8.46 0.96 -8.22
N LEU A 133 8.90 -0.31 -8.16
CA LEU A 133 9.03 -1.16 -9.32
C LEU A 133 7.66 -1.49 -9.93
N ILE A 134 6.66 -1.77 -9.09
CA ILE A 134 5.27 -1.99 -9.52
C ILE A 134 4.68 -0.71 -10.11
N GLU A 135 4.86 0.43 -9.44
CA GLU A 135 4.39 1.74 -9.93
C GLU A 135 4.95 2.07 -11.32
N ALA A 136 6.23 1.77 -11.55
CA ALA A 136 6.90 1.99 -12.82
C ALA A 136 6.38 1.14 -13.99
N HIS A 137 5.59 0.09 -13.71
CA HIS A 137 5.05 -0.85 -14.70
C HIS A 137 3.51 -0.97 -14.62
N LEU A 138 2.82 0.04 -14.07
CA LEU A 138 1.36 0.01 -14.00
C LEU A 138 0.69 -0.04 -15.37
N ASP A 139 1.35 0.44 -16.42
CA ASP A 139 0.90 0.32 -17.81
C ASP A 139 0.67 -1.15 -18.23
N ARG A 140 1.40 -2.09 -17.62
CA ARG A 140 1.23 -3.53 -17.85
C ARG A 140 -0.05 -4.07 -17.21
N LEU A 141 -0.48 -3.49 -16.09
CA LEU A 141 -1.71 -3.86 -15.37
C LEU A 141 -2.95 -3.14 -15.92
N PHE A 142 -2.76 -1.99 -16.55
CA PHE A 142 -3.84 -1.16 -17.10
C PHE A 142 -3.60 -0.87 -18.59
N PRO A 143 -3.60 -1.90 -19.45
CA PRO A 143 -3.30 -1.73 -20.87
C PRO A 143 -4.32 -0.80 -21.54
N GLY A 144 -3.82 0.19 -22.26
CA GLY A 144 -4.66 1.17 -22.98
C GLY A 144 -5.21 2.31 -22.11
N MET A 145 -4.96 2.29 -20.80
CA MET A 145 -5.39 3.34 -19.88
C MET A 145 -4.23 4.31 -19.59
N GLU A 146 -4.56 5.55 -19.29
CA GLU A 146 -3.63 6.55 -18.77
C GLU A 146 -3.62 6.49 -17.24
N ILE A 147 -2.44 6.34 -16.62
CA ILE A 147 -2.32 6.41 -15.16
C ILE A 147 -2.30 7.88 -14.73
N VAL A 148 -3.39 8.36 -14.12
CA VAL A 148 -3.56 9.75 -13.69
C VAL A 148 -2.86 10.01 -12.37
N THR A 149 -3.04 9.13 -11.39
CA THR A 149 -2.42 9.26 -10.06
C THR A 149 -2.22 7.90 -9.42
N VAL A 150 -1.15 7.80 -8.62
CA VAL A 150 -0.85 6.65 -7.78
C VAL A 150 -0.57 7.12 -6.37
N SER A 151 -1.20 6.49 -5.38
CA SER A 151 -0.94 6.75 -3.96
C SER A 151 -0.71 5.45 -3.21
N ARG A 152 0.31 5.41 -2.36
CA ARG A 152 0.54 4.27 -1.46
C ARG A 152 -0.35 4.39 -0.24
N PHE A 153 -0.98 3.29 0.16
CA PHE A 153 -1.78 3.26 1.38
C PHE A 153 -1.72 1.92 2.11
N ARG A 154 -2.08 1.97 3.40
CA ARG A 154 -2.15 0.82 4.29
C ARG A 154 -3.29 0.98 5.30
N VAL A 155 -3.99 -0.11 5.57
CA VAL A 155 -5.04 -0.15 6.59
C VAL A 155 -4.57 -0.95 7.80
N THR A 156 -4.72 -0.39 8.99
CA THR A 156 -4.59 -1.13 10.26
C THR A 156 -5.99 -1.51 10.77
N ARG A 157 -6.15 -2.76 11.20
CA ARG A 157 -7.38 -3.34 11.74
C ARG A 157 -7.15 -3.88 13.15
N ASN A 158 -8.19 -3.89 13.98
CA ASN A 158 -8.14 -4.53 15.31
C ASN A 158 -7.94 -6.04 15.15
N ALA A 159 -6.79 -6.55 15.57
CA ALA A 159 -6.44 -7.94 15.39
C ALA A 159 -7.09 -8.83 16.46
N ASP A 160 -7.93 -9.76 16.04
CA ASP A 160 -8.02 -11.07 16.70
C ASP A 160 -7.73 -12.10 15.59
N LEU A 161 -6.45 -12.46 15.47
CA LEU A 161 -5.92 -13.56 14.66
C LEU A 161 -6.31 -13.53 13.16
N SER A 162 -5.61 -12.72 12.34
CA SER A 162 -5.63 -12.88 10.89
C SER A 162 -4.61 -13.95 10.48
N LEU A 163 -5.08 -15.12 10.09
CA LEU A 163 -4.30 -16.03 9.25
C LEU A 163 -3.89 -15.24 7.99
N ASP A 164 -2.65 -15.41 7.54
CA ASP A 164 -2.17 -14.83 6.30
C ASP A 164 -2.98 -15.44 5.13
N ASP A 165 -4.10 -14.80 4.80
CA ASP A 165 -5.01 -15.23 3.72
C ASP A 165 -4.39 -14.88 2.37
N GLU A 166 -3.49 -15.75 1.92
CA GLU A 166 -3.27 -16.01 0.50
C GLU A 166 -4.49 -16.84 0.01
N ASP A 167 -5.19 -16.32 -1.00
CA ASP A 167 -6.22 -17.00 -1.81
C ASP A 167 -7.60 -17.29 -1.18
N ALA A 168 -8.56 -16.37 -1.37
CA ALA A 168 -9.98 -16.66 -1.18
C ALA A 168 -10.87 -15.83 -2.13
N GLU A 169 -10.68 -16.02 -3.43
CA GLU A 169 -11.65 -15.57 -4.43
C GLU A 169 -12.82 -16.60 -4.51
N ASP A 170 -13.86 -16.31 -3.71
CA ASP A 170 -15.25 -16.30 -4.22
C ASP A 170 -16.11 -17.58 -4.37
N LEU A 171 -16.16 -18.53 -3.41
CA LEU A 171 -17.35 -19.42 -3.36
C LEU A 171 -17.78 -19.89 -1.96
N LEU A 172 -16.83 -20.08 -1.04
CA LEU A 172 -17.13 -20.39 0.37
C LEU A 172 -17.32 -19.11 1.22
N ALA A 173 -16.81 -17.99 0.71
CA ALA A 173 -16.69 -16.70 1.40
C ALA A 173 -18.03 -15.99 1.64
N ALA A 174 -19.02 -16.15 0.74
CA ALA A 174 -20.34 -15.55 0.89
C ALA A 174 -21.19 -16.26 1.96
N VAL A 175 -21.05 -17.58 2.11
CA VAL A 175 -21.80 -18.39 3.10
C VAL A 175 -21.19 -18.27 4.50
N GLU A 176 -19.87 -18.10 4.62
CA GLU A 176 -19.21 -17.76 5.90
C GLU A 176 -19.39 -16.29 6.33
N MET A 177 -19.89 -15.42 5.45
CA MET A 177 -19.90 -13.96 5.64
C MET A 177 -20.72 -13.50 6.87
N GLU A 178 -21.75 -14.27 7.24
CA GLU A 178 -22.53 -14.09 8.48
C GLU A 178 -21.71 -14.43 9.74
N LEU A 179 -20.89 -15.50 9.69
CA LEU A 179 -20.03 -15.95 10.80
C LEU A 179 -18.72 -15.13 10.91
N ARG A 180 -18.23 -14.56 9.80
CA ARG A 180 -16.98 -13.79 9.68
C ARG A 180 -17.05 -12.34 10.15
N ARG A 181 -18.24 -11.72 10.28
CA ARG A 181 -18.36 -10.33 10.82
C ARG A 181 -17.76 -10.16 12.23
N ARG A 182 -17.66 -11.25 13.00
CA ARG A 182 -16.94 -11.29 14.29
C ARG A 182 -15.41 -11.44 14.16
N ARG A 183 -14.91 -12.00 13.07
CA ARG A 183 -13.48 -12.31 12.85
C ARG A 183 -12.73 -11.21 12.08
N PHE A 184 -13.40 -10.47 11.20
CA PHE A 184 -12.77 -9.34 10.53
C PHE A 184 -12.74 -8.12 11.44
N GLY A 185 -11.56 -7.88 12.02
CA GLY A 185 -11.28 -6.65 12.76
C GLY A 185 -11.75 -5.40 12.02
N ARG A 186 -12.44 -4.52 12.76
CA ARG A 186 -12.79 -3.18 12.25
C ARG A 186 -11.50 -2.45 11.86
N ALA A 187 -11.53 -1.75 10.73
CA ALA A 187 -10.46 -0.85 10.37
C ALA A 187 -10.39 0.30 11.38
N VAL A 188 -9.19 0.61 11.83
CA VAL A 188 -8.93 1.58 12.90
C VAL A 188 -7.96 2.67 12.51
N ARG A 189 -7.14 2.46 11.47
CA ARG A 189 -6.25 3.49 10.93
C ARG A 189 -6.07 3.30 9.43
N LEU A 190 -6.03 4.40 8.70
CA LEU A 190 -5.57 4.48 7.32
C LEU A 190 -4.29 5.30 7.30
N GLU A 191 -3.24 4.75 6.72
CA GLU A 191 -1.99 5.45 6.43
C GLU A 191 -1.92 5.66 4.92
N VAL A 192 -1.63 6.89 4.48
CA VAL A 192 -1.62 7.30 3.08
C VAL A 192 -0.36 8.13 2.83
N GLU A 193 0.28 7.94 1.68
CA GLU A 193 1.32 8.84 1.21
C GLU A 193 0.72 10.26 0.99
N PRO A 194 1.43 11.35 1.31
CA PRO A 194 0.87 12.72 1.29
C PRO A 194 0.28 13.19 -0.07
N THR A 195 0.50 12.45 -1.16
CA THR A 195 -0.16 12.68 -2.46
C THR A 195 -1.61 12.20 -2.37
N GLN A 196 -2.50 13.11 -1.98
CA GLN A 196 -3.82 12.83 -1.39
C GLN A 196 -4.90 12.31 -2.37
N LEU A 197 -4.79 12.58 -3.68
CA LEU A 197 -5.92 12.49 -4.62
C LEU A 197 -6.54 11.09 -4.75
N ALA A 198 -5.75 10.04 -4.99
CA ALA A 198 -6.30 8.71 -5.30
C ALA A 198 -6.97 8.01 -4.10
N VAL A 199 -6.68 8.43 -2.87
CA VAL A 199 -7.26 7.79 -1.66
C VAL A 199 -8.53 8.49 -1.18
N ASP A 200 -8.72 9.76 -1.54
CA ASP A 200 -10.00 10.41 -1.28
C ASP A 200 -11.09 9.82 -2.18
N GLU A 201 -10.80 9.51 -3.44
CA GLU A 201 -11.72 8.75 -4.32
C GLU A 201 -12.01 7.35 -3.77
N ALA A 202 -10.99 6.65 -3.27
CA ALA A 202 -11.18 5.35 -2.59
C ALA A 202 -12.18 5.41 -1.41
N ARG A 203 -12.22 6.55 -0.69
CA ARG A 203 -13.16 6.78 0.42
C ARG A 203 -14.59 6.98 -0.09
N ASP A 204 -14.75 7.77 -1.16
CA ASP A 204 -16.04 7.99 -1.81
C ASP A 204 -16.60 6.68 -2.38
N ASP A 205 -15.73 5.81 -2.90
CA ASP A 205 -16.07 4.48 -3.43
C ASP A 205 -16.27 3.39 -2.35
N GLY A 206 -16.20 3.75 -1.07
CA GLY A 206 -16.68 2.89 0.03
C GLY A 206 -15.61 2.37 0.99
N LEU A 207 -14.37 2.87 0.98
CA LEU A 207 -13.39 2.58 2.02
C LEU A 207 -13.83 3.17 3.37
N LYS A 208 -14.48 2.36 4.21
CA LYS A 208 -14.93 2.74 5.56
C LYS A 208 -13.81 2.63 6.59
N VAL A 209 -13.07 3.72 6.79
CA VAL A 209 -12.05 3.88 7.84
C VAL A 209 -12.38 5.08 8.71
N PRO A 210 -12.24 5.00 10.05
CA PRO A 210 -12.27 6.20 10.88
C PRO A 210 -11.15 7.15 10.43
N ASN A 211 -11.40 8.46 10.43
CA ASN A 211 -10.35 9.45 10.18
C ASN A 211 -9.14 9.13 11.08
N GLY A 212 -8.04 8.73 10.46
CA GLY A 212 -6.74 8.69 11.11
C GLY A 212 -6.16 10.09 11.03
N ASN A 213 -5.78 10.66 12.18
CA ASN A 213 -4.89 11.82 12.23
C ASN A 213 -3.47 11.40 11.86
#